data_AF-H0AAZ2-F1
#
_entry.id   AF-H0AAZ2-F1
#
_cell.length_a   1.000
_cell.length_b   1.000
_cell.length_c   1.000
_cell.angle_alpha   90.00
_cell.angle_beta   90.00
_cell.angle_gamma   90.00
#
_symmetry.space_group_name_H-M   'P 1'
#
loop_
_entity.id
_entity.type
_entity.pdbx_description
1 polymer ?
#
loop_
_entity_poly.entity_id
_entity_poly.type
_entity_poly.pdbx_seq_one_letter_code
_entity_poly.pdbx_strand_id
1 'polypeptide(L)' 'RDADHARVIMAPQEIQDYVIAHELCHLEVNDHSDLFWNHLSSIIPNHQEKREWLRKNAGQLTI' A
#
# COMPACT_ATOMS: atom_id res chain seq x y z
N ARG A 1 8.70 -10.01 1.90
CA ARG A 1 8.83 -9.80 0.43
C ARG A 1 7.46 -9.34 -0.02
N ASP A 2 7.09 -8.11 0.38
CA ASP A 2 5.68 -7.74 0.61
C ASP A 2 5.08 -6.81 -0.44
N ALA A 3 5.71 -6.71 -1.60
CA ALA A 3 5.13 -5.98 -2.70
C ALA A 3 5.63 -6.53 -4.04
N ASP A 4 4.82 -7.37 -4.67
CA ASP A 4 4.91 -7.57 -6.10
C ASP A 4 4.26 -6.33 -6.76
N HIS A 5 5.00 -5.21 -6.78
CA HIS A 5 4.57 -3.90 -7.31
C HIS A 5 4.15 -3.92 -8.79
N ALA A 6 4.57 -4.96 -9.53
CA ALA A 6 4.51 -5.03 -10.98
C ALA A 6 3.10 -4.93 -11.58
N ARG A 7 2.04 -5.01 -10.77
CA ARG A 7 0.66 -5.03 -11.25
C ARG A 7 -0.24 -3.94 -10.65
N VAL A 8 0.29 -3.15 -9.71
CA VAL A 8 -0.47 -2.11 -8.99
C VAL A 8 -1.02 -1.04 -9.93
N ILE A 9 -0.36 -0.80 -11.08
CA ILE A 9 -0.83 0.18 -12.07
C ILE A 9 -2.23 -0.15 -12.64
N MET A 10 -2.66 -1.41 -12.54
CA MET A 10 -3.99 -1.87 -12.98
C MET A 10 -5.04 -1.81 -11.86
N ALA A 11 -4.63 -1.47 -10.63
CA ALA A 11 -5.54 -1.35 -9.50
C ALA A 11 -6.36 -0.05 -9.59
N PRO A 12 -7.51 0.05 -8.90
CA PRO A 12 -8.24 1.31 -8.74
C PRO A 12 -7.32 2.41 -8.21
N GLN A 13 -7.60 3.67 -8.58
CA GLN A 13 -6.75 4.82 -8.24
C GLN A 13 -6.45 4.91 -6.73
N GLU A 14 -7.45 4.68 -5.89
CA GLU A 14 -7.29 4.72 -4.42
C GLU A 14 -6.29 3.69 -3.88
N ILE A 15 -6.12 2.57 -4.58
CA ILE A 15 -5.16 1.52 -4.25
C ILE A 15 -3.76 1.93 -4.70
N GLN A 16 -3.66 2.57 -5.86
CA GLN A 16 -2.40 3.15 -6.35
C GLN A 16 -1.90 4.21 -5.36
N ASP A 17 -2.77 5.13 -4.94
CA ASP A 17 -2.44 6.17 -3.96
C ASP A 17 -1.94 5.56 -2.64
N TYR A 18 -2.54 4.45 -2.21
CA TYR A 18 -2.07 3.72 -1.03
C TYR A 18 -0.68 3.13 -1.22
N VAL A 19 -0.40 2.48 -2.35
CA VAL A 19 0.93 1.92 -2.59
C VAL A 19 1.97 3.05 -2.71
N ILE A 20 1.65 4.15 -3.38
CA ILE A 20 2.55 5.31 -3.46
C ILE A 20 2.84 5.86 -2.06
N ALA A 21 1.80 6.10 -1.24
CA ALA A 21 1.97 6.58 0.13
C ALA A 21 2.77 5.59 1.00
N HIS A 22 2.56 4.28 0.80
CA HIS A 22 3.30 3.22 1.48
C HIS A 22 4.80 3.27 1.16
N GLU A 23 5.17 3.35 -0.12
CA GLU A 23 6.57 3.47 -0.53
C GLU A 23 7.20 4.79 -0.09
N LEU A 24 6.44 5.89 -0.08
CA LEU A 24 6.92 7.17 0.46
C LEU A 24 7.16 7.11 1.97
N CYS A 25 6.31 6.41 2.72
CA CYS A 25 6.54 6.20 4.17
C CYS A 25 7.85 5.44 4.43
N HIS A 26 8.26 4.56 3.51
CA HIS A 26 9.54 3.86 3.63
C HIS A 26 10.77 4.76 3.51
N LEU A 27 10.63 6.00 3.06
CA LEU A 27 11.73 6.97 3.07
C LEU A 27 12.06 7.47 4.49
N GLU A 28 11.07 7.45 5.39
CA GLU A 28 11.20 7.91 6.78
C GLU A 28 11.27 6.74 7.77
N VAL A 29 10.56 5.64 7.50
CA VAL A 29 10.47 4.46 8.37
C VAL A 29 10.74 3.18 7.56
N ASN A 30 11.93 2.60 7.75
CA ASN A 30 12.43 1.48 6.93
C ASN A 30 11.76 0.12 7.20
N ASP A 31 10.87 0.02 8.19
CA ASP A 31 10.15 -1.20 8.53
C ASP A 31 8.64 -0.95 8.63
N HIS A 32 7.86 -2.03 8.79
CA HIS A 32 6.40 -1.95 9.02
C HIS A 32 6.07 -1.93 10.51
N SER A 33 6.85 -1.21 11.33
CA SER A 33 6.57 -1.03 12.76
C SER A 33 5.31 -0.19 13.00
N ASP A 34 4.87 -0.09 14.26
CA ASP A 34 3.75 0.78 14.64
C ASP A 34 3.98 2.24 14.22
N LEU A 35 5.24 2.69 14.20
CA LEU A 35 5.61 4.02 13.73
C LEU A 35 5.25 4.20 12.26
N PHE A 36 5.53 3.20 11.42
CA PHE A 36 5.16 3.20 10.01
C PHE A 36 3.64 3.30 9.84
N TRP A 37 2.88 2.45 10.54
CA TRP A 37 1.42 2.43 10.40
C TRP A 37 0.77 3.71 10.93
N ASN A 38 1.31 4.28 12.01
CA ASN A 38 0.87 5.57 12.50
C ASN A 38 1.14 6.68 11.47
N HIS A 39 2.33 6.70 10.88
CA HIS A 39 2.66 7.67 9.84
C HIS A 39 1.77 7.53 8.60
N LEU A 40 1.63 6.30 8.07
CA LEU A 40 0.77 6.01 6.93
C LEU A 40 -0.70 6.36 7.22
N SER A 41 -1.19 6.09 8.44
CA SER A 41 -2.57 6.42 8.84
C SER A 41 -2.85 7.92 8.87
N SER A 42 -1.82 8.75 9.08
CA SER A 42 -1.95 10.22 9.02
C SER A 42 -2.14 10.74 7.59
N ILE A 43 -1.64 10.02 6.60
CA ILE A 43 -1.75 10.35 5.17
C ILE A 43 -3.01 9.70 4.58
N ILE A 44 -3.23 8.42 4.91
CA ILE A 44 -4.35 7.61 4.43
C ILE A 44 -5.03 6.93 5.63
N PRO A 45 -6.06 7.56 6.22
CA PRO A 45 -6.75 7.01 7.40
C PRO A 45 -7.33 5.61 7.18
N ASN A 46 -7.86 5.32 6.00
CA ASN A 46 -8.45 4.02 5.64
C ASN A 46 -7.45 3.04 4.99
N HIS A 47 -6.15 3.14 5.30
CA HIS A 47 -5.10 2.30 4.73
C HIS A 47 -5.35 0.79 4.93
N GLN A 48 -6.02 0.39 6.00
CA GLN A 48 -6.32 -1.01 6.31
C GLN A 48 -7.25 -1.64 5.26
N GLU A 49 -8.27 -0.91 4.79
CA GLU A 49 -9.19 -1.39 3.75
C GLU A 49 -8.46 -1.61 2.42
N LYS A 50 -7.55 -0.69 2.08
CA LYS A 50 -6.75 -0.75 0.85
C LYS A 50 -5.74 -1.88 0.88
N ARG A 51 -5.12 -2.12 2.05
CA ARG A 51 -4.26 -3.29 2.28
C ARG A 51 -5.03 -4.59 2.11
N GLU A 52 -6.24 -4.68 2.68
CA GLU A 52 -7.08 -5.87 2.55
C GLU A 52 -7.54 -6.10 1.10
N TRP A 53 -7.85 -5.03 0.39
CA TRP A 53 -8.14 -5.10 -1.05
C TRP A 53 -6.97 -5.69 -1.82
N LEU A 54 -5.74 -5.22 -1.57
CA LEU A 54 -4.54 -5.77 -2.23
C LEU A 54 -4.35 -7.24 -1.91
N ARG A 55 -4.52 -7.67 -0.66
CA ARG A 55 -4.40 -9.09 -0.29
C ARG A 55 -5.38 -9.98 -1.06
N LYS A 56 -6.58 -9.49 -1.36
CA LYS A 56 -7.63 -10.24 -2.09
C LYS A 56 -7.46 -10.20 -3.61
N ASN A 57 -7.00 -9.08 -4.15
CA ASN A 57 -7.08 -8.80 -5.58
C ASN A 57 -5.73 -8.77 -6.30
N ALA A 58 -4.59 -8.64 -5.59
CA ALA A 58 -3.28 -8.46 -6.23
C ALA A 58 -2.89 -9.61 -7.19
N GLY A 59 -3.26 -10.85 -6.86
CA GLY A 59 -3.01 -12.01 -7.72
C GLY A 59 -3.87 -12.06 -9.00
N GLN A 60 -4.92 -11.24 -9.09
CA GLN A 60 -5.84 -11.16 -10.23
C GLN A 60 -5.52 -9.96 -11.14
N LEU A 61 -4.62 -9.06 -10.70
CA LEU A 61 -4.13 -8.00 -11.56
C LEU A 61 -3.34 -8.67 -12.70
N THR A 62 -3.77 -8.46 -13.94
CA THR A 62 -3.10 -9.00 -15.14
C THR A 62 -2.55 -7.86 -15.98
N ILE A 63 -1.44 -8.12 -16.68
CA ILE A 63 -0.95 -7.29 -17.78
C ILE A 63 -1.68 -7.72 -19.05
#